data_AF-A0A8T5EY54-F1
#
_entry.id   AF-A0A8T5EY54-F1
#
_cell.length_a   1.000
_cell.length_b   1.000
_cell.length_c   1.000
_cell.angle_alpha   90.00
_cell.angle_beta   90.00
_cell.angle_gamma   90.00
#
_symmetry.space_group_name_H-M   'P 1'
#
loop_
_entity.id
_entity.type
_entity.pdbx_description
1 polymer ?
#
loop_
_entity_poly.entity_id
_entity_poly.type
_entity_poly.pdbx_seq_one_letter_code
_entity_poly.pdbx_strand_id
1 'polypeptide(L)'
;MRSYQDKMVFVSEYDVRCQLILTNFFKQRFLEGSFEEKGVYEIRSEVDSFDLEEVDYYSQFVGWNIPRYGEFSWTKQEVSLDEIGSWPGMQGLPFEFTRGSISELSDKIGLPFSAEIPINLKRNLLGIIERLDFTMQNFLPILLPGGHIRERDPLAKRLDYDCWDGNTRLLAYSLSGIDNVLAYVSKEK
;
A
#
# COMPACT_ATOMS: atom_id res chain seq x y z
N MET A 1 -17.17 17.27 14.20
CA MET A 1 -16.07 16.62 13.43
C MET A 1 -16.30 15.12 13.57
N ARG A 2 -16.60 14.38 12.49
CA ARG A 2 -16.77 12.91 12.58
C ARG A 2 -15.42 12.26 12.88
N SER A 3 -15.40 11.25 13.73
CA SER A 3 -14.16 10.60 14.17
C SER A 3 -13.45 9.92 12.98
N TYR A 4 -12.14 9.71 13.08
CA TYR A 4 -11.37 9.00 12.06
C TYR A 4 -11.96 7.60 11.80
N GLN A 5 -12.48 6.95 12.83
CA GLN A 5 -13.15 5.64 12.78
C GLN A 5 -14.44 5.67 11.96
N ASP A 6 -15.26 6.73 12.08
CA ASP A 6 -16.54 6.85 11.35
C ASP A 6 -16.36 6.92 9.82
N LYS A 7 -15.17 7.30 9.36
CA LYS A 7 -14.86 7.41 7.93
C LYS A 7 -14.34 6.09 7.32
N MET A 8 -13.99 5.10 8.15
CA MET A 8 -13.19 3.94 7.74
C MET A 8 -13.94 2.60 7.69
N VAL A 9 -15.27 2.61 7.83
CA VAL A 9 -16.17 1.44 7.95
C VAL A 9 -16.08 0.40 6.81
N PHE A 10 -15.33 0.64 5.73
CA PHE A 10 -15.31 -0.23 4.54
C PHE A 10 -13.93 -0.76 4.13
N VAL A 11 -12.87 -0.28 4.77
CA VAL A 11 -11.53 -0.88 4.67
C VAL A 11 -11.43 -1.82 5.88
N SER A 12 -10.92 -3.05 5.71
CA SER A 12 -10.80 -3.95 6.86
C SER A 12 -10.05 -3.21 7.97
N GLU A 13 -10.49 -3.32 9.21
CA GLU A 13 -9.84 -2.64 10.34
C GLU A 13 -8.34 -2.97 10.39
N TYR A 14 -8.00 -4.18 9.95
CA TYR A 14 -6.65 -4.67 9.63
C TYR A 14 -5.87 -3.77 8.65
N ASP A 15 -6.41 -3.51 7.47
CA ASP A 15 -5.76 -2.70 6.43
C ASP A 15 -5.49 -1.28 6.94
N VAL A 16 -6.44 -0.69 7.67
CA VAL A 16 -6.28 0.63 8.27
C VAL A 16 -5.13 0.67 9.29
N ARG A 17 -5.06 -0.34 10.16
CA ARG A 17 -4.03 -0.40 11.22
C ARG A 17 -2.63 -0.58 10.64
N CYS A 18 -2.44 -1.50 9.70
CA CYS A 18 -1.16 -1.67 9.01
C CYS A 18 -0.74 -0.39 8.29
N GLN A 19 -1.69 0.30 7.66
CA GLN A 19 -1.44 1.56 6.96
C GLN A 19 -1.04 2.69 7.91
N LEU A 20 -1.67 2.80 9.08
CA LEU A 20 -1.31 3.80 10.08
C LEU A 20 0.09 3.54 10.65
N ILE A 21 0.41 2.28 10.98
CA ILE A 21 1.74 1.90 11.48
C ILE A 21 2.83 2.24 10.44
N LEU A 22 2.64 1.83 9.19
CA LEU A 22 3.61 2.11 8.12
C LEU A 22 3.69 3.60 7.80
N THR A 23 2.55 4.29 7.75
CA THR A 23 2.51 5.74 7.52
C THR A 23 3.26 6.50 8.62
N ASN A 24 3.08 6.12 9.89
CA ASN A 24 3.78 6.72 11.02
C ASN A 24 5.28 6.39 10.98
N PHE A 25 5.65 5.14 10.65
CA PHE A 25 7.04 4.73 10.44
C PHE A 25 7.74 5.61 9.39
N PHE A 26 7.12 5.81 8.22
CA PHE A 26 7.70 6.66 7.19
C PHE A 26 7.70 8.13 7.58
N LYS A 27 6.62 8.66 8.18
CA LYS A 27 6.58 10.04 8.68
C LYS A 27 7.72 10.34 9.65
N GLN A 28 7.99 9.47 10.62
CA GLN A 28 9.11 9.63 11.56
C GLN A 28 10.47 9.60 10.84
N ARG A 29 10.70 8.63 9.94
CA ARG A 29 11.93 8.56 9.12
C ARG A 29 12.19 9.83 8.29
N PHE A 30 11.14 10.42 7.72
CA PHE A 30 11.26 11.64 6.91
C PHE A 30 11.38 12.92 7.73
N LEU A 31 10.82 12.96 8.95
CA LEU A 31 10.86 14.14 9.82
C LEU A 31 12.10 14.19 10.71
N GLU A 32 12.66 13.06 11.13
CA GLU A 32 13.65 13.03 12.22
C GLU A 32 15.07 12.56 11.81
N GLY A 33 15.27 12.11 10.58
CA GLY A 33 16.61 11.86 10.03
C GLY A 33 17.47 10.80 10.73
N SER A 34 16.99 10.15 11.79
CA SER A 34 17.64 9.05 12.50
C SER A 34 16.61 8.30 13.35
N PHE A 35 16.86 7.02 13.62
CA PHE A 35 16.06 6.28 14.59
C PHE A 35 16.99 5.65 15.62
N GLU A 36 16.93 6.16 16.84
CA GLU A 36 17.27 5.39 18.03
C GLU A 36 16.04 4.60 18.49
N GLU A 37 16.25 3.48 19.20
CA GLU A 37 15.22 2.54 19.71
C GLU A 37 13.96 3.18 20.33
N LYS A 38 14.02 4.45 20.77
CA LYS A 38 12.92 5.18 21.40
C LYS A 38 11.66 5.32 20.55
N GLY A 39 11.76 5.51 19.23
CA GLY A 39 10.56 5.77 18.43
C GLY A 39 9.63 4.55 18.25
N VAL A 40 10.16 3.32 18.41
CA VAL A 40 9.32 2.09 18.38
C VAL A 40 8.38 2.06 19.58
N TYR A 41 8.81 2.62 20.72
CA TYR A 41 8.02 2.69 21.94
C TYR A 41 6.94 3.78 21.89
N GLU A 42 7.18 4.91 21.23
CA GLU A 42 6.15 5.96 21.08
C GLU A 42 5.01 5.54 20.16
N ILE A 43 5.29 4.83 19.06
CA ILE A 43 4.24 4.26 18.19
C ILE A 43 3.37 3.28 18.99
N ARG A 44 3.95 2.49 19.91
CA ARG A 44 3.17 1.63 20.80
C ARG A 44 2.23 2.45 21.71
N SER A 45 2.71 3.56 22.25
CA SER A 45 1.93 4.41 23.16
C SER A 45 0.75 5.15 22.51
N GLU A 46 0.82 5.48 21.22
CA GLU A 46 -0.34 6.05 20.49
C GLU A 46 -1.40 4.99 20.13
N VAL A 47 -1.01 3.71 20.15
CA VAL A 47 -1.87 2.57 19.82
C VAL A 47 -2.46 1.92 21.10
N ASP A 48 -2.07 2.36 22.29
CA ASP A 48 -2.44 1.84 23.62
C ASP A 48 -3.96 1.86 23.95
N SER A 49 -4.82 2.32 23.04
CA SER A 49 -6.27 2.14 23.16
C SER A 49 -6.78 0.83 22.55
N PHE A 50 -5.90 -0.02 22.01
CA PHE A 50 -6.23 -1.25 21.29
C PHE A 50 -5.58 -2.48 21.90
N ASP A 51 -6.27 -3.62 21.71
CA ASP A 51 -5.96 -4.91 22.35
C ASP A 51 -4.52 -5.37 22.04
N LEU A 52 -3.73 -5.56 23.09
CA LEU A 52 -2.28 -5.76 23.03
C LEU A 52 -1.88 -7.11 22.42
N GLU A 53 -2.76 -8.12 22.47
CA GLU A 53 -2.52 -9.43 21.84
C GLU A 53 -2.49 -9.35 20.31
N GLU A 54 -3.24 -8.42 19.73
CA GLU A 54 -3.26 -8.18 18.28
C GLU A 54 -1.95 -7.48 17.85
N VAL A 55 -1.46 -6.52 18.64
CA VAL A 55 -0.21 -5.76 18.39
C VAL A 55 1.01 -6.69 18.31
N ASP A 56 1.08 -7.74 19.11
CA ASP A 56 2.19 -8.70 19.07
C ASP A 56 2.20 -9.51 17.77
N TYR A 57 1.05 -9.93 17.23
CA TYR A 57 0.97 -10.56 15.90
C TYR A 57 1.40 -9.59 14.78
N TYR A 58 1.01 -8.32 14.87
CA TYR A 58 1.39 -7.29 13.90
C TYR A 58 2.87 -6.92 13.97
N SER A 59 3.46 -6.90 15.17
CA SER A 59 4.89 -6.71 15.38
C SER A 59 5.72 -7.84 14.76
N GLN A 60 5.17 -9.05 14.64
CA GLN A 60 5.85 -10.15 13.96
C GLN A 60 5.81 -9.97 12.43
N PHE A 61 4.69 -9.58 11.84
CA PHE A 61 4.59 -9.39 10.38
C PHE A 61 5.33 -8.14 9.89
N VAL A 62 5.21 -7.04 10.61
CA VAL A 62 5.94 -5.80 10.32
C VAL A 62 7.41 -5.96 10.76
N GLY A 63 7.68 -6.55 11.93
CA GLY A 63 9.04 -6.77 12.44
C GLY A 63 9.89 -7.74 11.64
N TRP A 64 9.31 -8.69 10.91
CA TRP A 64 10.06 -9.47 9.91
C TRP A 64 10.51 -8.65 8.70
N ASN A 65 9.78 -7.58 8.36
CA ASN A 65 10.06 -6.73 7.19
C ASN A 65 10.77 -5.41 7.53
N ILE A 66 10.73 -4.96 8.79
CA ILE A 66 11.47 -3.77 9.28
C ILE A 66 12.98 -3.84 8.95
N PRO A 67 13.68 -4.98 9.14
CA PRO A 67 15.09 -5.09 8.76
C PRO A 67 15.31 -4.75 7.28
N ARG A 68 14.43 -5.26 6.40
CA ARG A 68 14.48 -5.04 4.96
C ARG A 68 14.23 -3.57 4.60
N TYR A 69 13.32 -2.87 5.29
CA TYR A 69 13.16 -1.42 5.10
C TYR A 69 14.38 -0.60 5.55
N GLY A 70 15.18 -1.14 6.48
CA GLY A 70 16.45 -0.57 6.90
C GLY A 70 17.54 -0.62 5.82
N GLU A 71 17.44 -1.53 4.87
CA GLU A 71 18.40 -1.72 3.76
C GLU A 71 18.24 -0.68 2.66
N PHE A 72 17.09 0.01 2.62
CA PHE A 72 16.81 1.03 1.62
C PHE A 72 16.95 2.45 2.16
N SER A 73 17.27 3.37 1.26
CA SER A 73 16.98 4.80 1.42
C SER A 73 15.57 5.07 0.89
N TRP A 74 14.83 5.98 1.51
CA TRP A 74 13.43 6.24 1.15
C TRP A 74 13.26 7.71 0.76
N THR A 75 12.51 7.95 -0.31
CA THR A 75 12.14 9.28 -0.78
C THR A 75 10.64 9.36 -1.06
N LYS A 76 10.04 10.53 -0.80
CA LYS A 76 8.68 10.82 -1.24
C LYS A 76 8.73 11.40 -2.65
N GLN A 77 8.10 10.75 -3.61
CA GLN A 77 8.12 11.20 -5.00
C GLN A 77 6.78 10.91 -5.71
N GLU A 78 6.47 11.71 -6.71
CA GLU A 78 5.39 11.43 -7.64
C GLU A 78 5.84 10.38 -8.65
N VAL A 79 5.01 9.37 -8.90
CA VAL A 79 5.31 8.21 -9.74
C VAL A 79 4.14 7.93 -10.66
N SER A 80 4.43 7.60 -11.92
CA SER A 80 3.40 7.20 -12.87
C SER A 80 2.87 5.80 -12.56
N LEU A 81 1.56 5.59 -12.68
CA LEU A 81 0.96 4.27 -12.51
C LEU A 81 1.39 3.27 -13.60
N ASP A 82 1.94 3.74 -14.72
CA ASP A 82 2.53 2.89 -15.76
C ASP A 82 3.87 2.27 -15.34
N GLU A 83 4.55 2.87 -14.37
CA GLU A 83 5.86 2.44 -13.87
C GLU A 83 5.73 1.45 -12.69
N ILE A 84 4.51 1.25 -12.17
CA ILE A 84 4.27 0.48 -10.96
C ILE A 84 3.63 -0.87 -11.29
N GLY A 85 4.27 -1.94 -10.83
CA GLY A 85 3.74 -3.30 -10.87
C GLY A 85 2.87 -3.61 -9.66
N SER A 86 1.76 -4.32 -9.88
CA SER A 86 0.98 -4.88 -8.79
C SER A 86 1.57 -6.19 -8.27
N TRP A 87 1.13 -6.60 -7.08
CA TRP A 87 1.45 -7.92 -6.54
C TRP A 87 0.82 -9.01 -7.43
N PRO A 88 1.59 -10.03 -7.85
CA PRO A 88 1.06 -11.15 -8.62
C PRO A 88 -0.12 -11.84 -7.90
N GLY A 89 -1.28 -11.90 -8.56
CA GLY A 89 -2.49 -12.49 -8.00
C GLY A 89 -3.15 -11.67 -6.89
N MET A 90 -2.91 -10.35 -6.83
CA MET A 90 -3.43 -9.49 -5.76
C MET A 90 -4.92 -9.71 -5.50
N GLN A 91 -5.28 -9.88 -4.23
CA GLN A 91 -6.69 -9.98 -3.79
C GLN A 91 -7.51 -11.06 -4.52
N GLY A 92 -6.85 -12.13 -4.99
CA GLY A 92 -7.50 -13.24 -5.70
C GLY A 92 -7.75 -12.98 -7.18
N LEU A 93 -7.13 -11.95 -7.76
CA LEU A 93 -7.16 -11.74 -9.21
C LEU A 93 -6.36 -12.82 -9.94
N PRO A 94 -6.71 -13.11 -11.21
CA PRO A 94 -5.89 -13.97 -12.05
C PRO A 94 -4.48 -13.37 -12.26
N PHE A 95 -3.45 -14.22 -12.32
CA PHE A 95 -2.06 -13.75 -12.46
C PHE A 95 -1.86 -12.91 -13.72
N GLU A 96 -2.49 -13.29 -14.83
CA GLU A 96 -2.43 -12.60 -16.11
C GLU A 96 -2.96 -11.17 -16.07
N PHE A 97 -3.84 -10.84 -15.11
CA PHE A 97 -4.28 -9.46 -14.88
C PHE A 97 -3.12 -8.64 -14.30
N THR A 98 -2.42 -9.22 -13.33
CA THR A 98 -1.35 -8.58 -12.54
C THR A 98 0.06 -8.62 -13.17
N ARG A 99 0.18 -9.07 -14.43
CA ARG A 99 1.46 -9.10 -15.17
C ARG A 99 1.87 -7.76 -15.79
N GLY A 100 1.03 -6.74 -15.67
CA GLY A 100 1.24 -5.43 -16.26
C GLY A 100 1.62 -4.35 -15.27
N SER A 101 1.43 -3.10 -15.68
CA SER A 101 1.38 -1.94 -14.79
C SER A 101 0.04 -1.84 -14.05
N ILE A 102 -0.07 -0.93 -13.09
CA ILE A 102 -1.34 -0.60 -12.45
C ILE A 102 -2.34 -0.07 -13.47
N SER A 103 -1.91 0.77 -14.42
CA SER A 103 -2.80 1.28 -15.48
C SER A 103 -3.29 0.16 -16.39
N GLU A 104 -2.41 -0.73 -16.85
CA GLU A 104 -2.78 -1.90 -17.66
C GLU A 104 -3.74 -2.83 -16.89
N LEU A 105 -3.57 -2.95 -15.57
CA LEU A 105 -4.50 -3.68 -14.71
C LEU A 105 -5.87 -2.99 -14.64
N SER A 106 -5.89 -1.67 -14.48
CA SER A 106 -7.11 -0.86 -14.46
C SER A 106 -7.91 -1.03 -15.75
N ASP A 107 -7.25 -1.01 -16.91
CA ASP A 107 -7.90 -1.21 -18.22
C ASP A 107 -8.57 -2.59 -18.33
N LYS A 108 -7.93 -3.64 -17.81
CA LYS A 108 -8.49 -5.00 -17.80
C LYS A 108 -9.69 -5.13 -16.86
N ILE A 109 -9.64 -4.45 -15.73
CA ILE A 109 -10.70 -4.50 -14.71
C ILE A 109 -11.90 -3.66 -15.14
N GLY A 110 -11.64 -2.43 -15.57
CA GLY A 110 -12.60 -1.47 -16.09
C GLY A 110 -13.70 -1.05 -15.12
N LEU A 111 -14.44 0.00 -15.51
CA LEU A 111 -15.74 0.32 -14.93
C LEU A 111 -16.80 0.29 -16.05
N PRO A 112 -17.93 -0.44 -15.86
CA PRO A 112 -18.26 -1.29 -14.71
C PRO A 112 -17.31 -2.50 -14.61
N PHE A 113 -17.08 -2.97 -13.37
CA PHE A 113 -16.13 -4.05 -13.11
C PHE A 113 -16.45 -5.32 -13.90
N SER A 114 -15.42 -5.99 -14.42
CA SER A 114 -15.56 -7.31 -15.02
C SER A 114 -16.21 -8.33 -14.06
N ALA A 115 -16.85 -9.35 -14.61
CA ALA A 115 -17.49 -10.41 -13.83
C ALA A 115 -16.48 -11.21 -12.99
N GLU A 116 -15.21 -11.24 -13.42
CA GLU A 116 -14.14 -12.06 -12.86
C GLU A 116 -13.52 -11.44 -11.59
N ILE A 117 -13.89 -10.21 -11.23
CA ILE A 117 -13.32 -9.54 -10.06
C ILE A 117 -13.97 -10.06 -8.76
N PRO A 118 -13.18 -10.48 -7.76
CA PRO A 118 -13.71 -10.91 -6.47
C PRO A 118 -14.58 -9.84 -5.79
N ILE A 119 -15.68 -10.26 -5.15
CA ILE A 119 -16.65 -9.32 -4.56
C ILE A 119 -16.04 -8.44 -3.46
N ASN A 120 -15.10 -8.98 -2.68
CA ASN A 120 -14.39 -8.22 -1.65
C ASN A 120 -13.51 -7.13 -2.27
N LEU A 121 -12.82 -7.45 -3.37
CA LEU A 121 -12.03 -6.46 -4.09
C LEU A 121 -12.93 -5.36 -4.67
N LYS A 122 -14.06 -5.71 -5.30
CA LYS A 122 -15.05 -4.71 -5.78
C LYS A 122 -15.49 -3.76 -4.66
N ARG A 123 -15.86 -4.31 -3.50
CA ARG A 123 -16.29 -3.50 -2.34
C ARG A 123 -15.19 -2.57 -1.86
N ASN A 124 -13.95 -3.06 -1.75
CA ASN A 124 -12.81 -2.26 -1.30
C ASN A 124 -12.49 -1.14 -2.30
N LEU A 125 -12.49 -1.44 -3.60
CA LEU A 125 -12.27 -0.45 -4.66
C LEU A 125 -13.31 0.67 -4.59
N LEU A 126 -14.60 0.33 -4.52
CA LEU A 126 -15.67 1.32 -4.40
C LEU A 126 -15.52 2.18 -3.14
N GLY A 127 -15.21 1.56 -1.99
CA GLY A 127 -15.01 2.29 -0.75
C GLY A 127 -13.86 3.29 -0.79
N ILE A 128 -12.78 2.96 -1.51
CA ILE A 128 -11.64 3.86 -1.74
C ILE A 128 -12.01 4.98 -2.73
N ILE A 129 -12.66 4.64 -3.85
CA ILE A 129 -13.10 5.62 -4.87
C ILE A 129 -14.03 6.67 -4.25
N GLU A 130 -14.96 6.26 -3.38
CA GLU A 130 -15.84 7.18 -2.64
C GLU A 130 -15.09 8.15 -1.71
N ARG A 131 -13.85 7.83 -1.34
CA ARG A 131 -13.03 8.57 -0.36
C ARG A 131 -11.66 8.93 -0.94
N LEU A 132 -11.61 9.12 -2.26
CA LEU A 132 -10.37 9.24 -3.03
C LEU A 132 -9.41 10.26 -2.43
N ASP A 133 -9.86 11.52 -2.28
CA ASP A 133 -9.06 12.62 -1.71
C ASP A 133 -8.47 12.27 -0.35
N PHE A 134 -9.30 11.71 0.54
CA PHE A 134 -8.87 11.33 1.87
C PHE A 134 -7.80 10.24 1.81
N THR A 135 -7.99 9.22 0.98
CA THR A 135 -7.02 8.13 0.89
C THR A 135 -5.71 8.57 0.28
N MET A 136 -5.72 9.37 -0.79
CA MET A 136 -4.50 9.88 -1.44
C MET A 136 -3.68 10.77 -0.51
N GLN A 137 -4.33 11.56 0.34
CA GLN A 137 -3.64 12.47 1.26
C GLN A 137 -3.03 11.75 2.46
N ASN A 138 -3.61 10.62 2.88
CA ASN A 138 -3.28 9.99 4.17
C ASN A 138 -2.56 8.65 4.04
N PHE A 139 -2.74 7.91 2.93
CA PHE A 139 -2.25 6.53 2.79
C PHE A 139 -1.40 6.38 1.53
N LEU A 140 -0.21 6.97 1.58
CA LEU A 140 0.72 6.92 0.46
C LEU A 140 1.18 5.46 0.22
N PRO A 141 1.17 4.98 -1.03
CA PRO A 141 1.72 3.67 -1.39
C PRO A 141 3.20 3.55 -1.05
N ILE A 142 3.66 2.31 -0.85
CA ILE A 142 5.07 1.98 -0.61
C ILE A 142 5.55 1.17 -1.80
N LEU A 143 6.56 1.71 -2.47
CA LEU A 143 7.12 1.17 -3.70
C LEU A 143 8.56 0.72 -3.47
N LEU A 144 8.85 -0.51 -3.90
CA LEU A 144 10.21 -1.04 -3.98
C LEU A 144 10.75 -0.90 -5.40
N PRO A 145 12.08 -0.94 -5.62
CA PRO A 145 12.63 -1.14 -6.95
C PRO A 145 12.01 -2.36 -7.64
N GLY A 146 11.77 -2.26 -8.94
CA GLY A 146 11.14 -3.32 -9.70
C GLY A 146 11.98 -4.60 -9.74
N GLY A 147 11.33 -5.74 -9.50
CA GLY A 147 11.94 -7.07 -9.45
C GLY A 147 11.75 -7.76 -8.11
N HIS A 148 11.72 -7.02 -7.00
CA HIS A 148 11.69 -7.61 -5.65
C HIS A 148 10.46 -8.47 -5.34
N ILE A 149 9.30 -8.20 -5.95
CA ILE A 149 8.06 -8.94 -5.73
C ILE A 149 7.76 -9.84 -6.93
N ARG A 150 7.99 -9.30 -8.14
CA ARG A 150 7.51 -9.89 -9.39
C ARG A 150 8.46 -10.91 -10.00
N GLU A 151 9.67 -11.07 -9.47
CA GLU A 151 10.65 -12.10 -9.89
C GLU A 151 10.10 -13.54 -9.87
N ARG A 152 9.06 -13.81 -9.07
CA ARG A 152 8.46 -15.15 -8.96
C ARG A 152 7.53 -15.51 -10.13
N ASP A 153 7.06 -14.53 -10.90
CA ASP A 153 6.31 -14.79 -12.15
C ASP A 153 7.20 -14.43 -13.35
N PRO A 154 7.79 -15.40 -14.06
CA PRO A 154 8.67 -15.12 -15.19
C PRO A 154 7.95 -14.46 -16.37
N LEU A 155 6.62 -14.42 -16.36
CA LEU A 155 5.80 -13.79 -17.39
C LEU A 155 5.39 -12.35 -17.03
N ALA A 156 5.73 -11.88 -15.83
CA ALA A 156 5.47 -10.50 -15.43
C ALA A 156 6.38 -9.52 -16.18
N LYS A 157 5.80 -8.44 -16.72
CA LYS A 157 6.55 -7.31 -17.26
C LYS A 157 7.44 -6.72 -16.17
N ARG A 158 8.73 -6.52 -16.46
CA ARG A 158 9.62 -5.77 -15.57
C ARG A 158 9.27 -4.29 -15.66
N LEU A 159 8.97 -3.69 -14.52
CA LEU A 159 8.68 -2.27 -14.37
C LEU A 159 9.70 -1.64 -13.43
N ASP A 160 9.66 -0.31 -13.29
CA ASP A 160 10.60 0.42 -12.46
C ASP A 160 10.33 0.23 -10.97
N TYR A 161 9.07 -0.01 -10.61
CA TYR A 161 8.63 -0.19 -9.24
C TYR A 161 7.73 -1.41 -9.05
N ASP A 162 7.86 -2.06 -7.90
CA ASP A 162 6.93 -3.05 -7.39
C ASP A 162 6.13 -2.46 -6.21
N CYS A 163 4.81 -2.55 -6.27
CA CYS A 163 3.95 -2.09 -5.18
C CYS A 163 3.98 -3.09 -4.01
N TRP A 164 4.69 -2.73 -2.95
CA TRP A 164 4.75 -3.51 -1.72
C TRP A 164 3.50 -3.33 -0.87
N ASP A 165 3.06 -2.08 -0.68
CA ASP A 165 1.80 -1.76 0.00
C ASP A 165 0.98 -0.73 -0.79
N GLY A 166 -0.34 -0.91 -0.77
CA GLY A 166 -1.28 0.00 -1.44
C GLY A 166 -1.78 -0.47 -2.80
N ASN A 167 -1.59 -1.73 -3.18
CA ASN A 167 -2.04 -2.29 -4.45
C ASN A 167 -3.50 -1.95 -4.79
N THR A 168 -4.42 -2.18 -3.86
CA THR A 168 -5.85 -1.85 -4.04
C THR A 168 -6.10 -0.35 -4.16
N ARG A 169 -5.32 0.49 -3.47
CA ARG A 169 -5.40 1.95 -3.56
C ARG A 169 -4.95 2.43 -4.93
N LEU A 170 -3.78 2.00 -5.38
CA LEU A 170 -3.24 2.32 -6.70
C LEU A 170 -4.21 1.96 -7.82
N LEU A 171 -4.81 0.77 -7.75
CA LEU A 171 -5.83 0.34 -8.70
C LEU A 171 -7.08 1.24 -8.64
N ALA A 172 -7.57 1.56 -7.44
CA ALA A 172 -8.70 2.49 -7.29
C ALA A 172 -8.38 3.89 -7.85
N TYR A 173 -7.13 4.36 -7.70
CA TYR A 173 -6.67 5.64 -8.22
C TYR A 173 -6.69 5.64 -9.74
N SER A 174 -6.12 4.60 -10.36
CA SER A 174 -6.15 4.43 -11.82
C SER A 174 -7.58 4.34 -12.37
N LEU A 175 -8.46 3.57 -11.73
CA LEU A 175 -9.87 3.47 -12.12
C LEU A 175 -10.63 4.80 -11.99
N SER A 176 -10.10 5.74 -11.19
CA SER A 176 -10.63 7.09 -11.01
C SER A 176 -10.02 8.10 -12.01
N GLY A 177 -9.19 7.64 -12.95
CA GLY A 177 -8.52 8.47 -13.95
C GLY A 177 -7.31 9.24 -13.43
N ILE A 178 -6.67 8.75 -12.36
CA ILE A 178 -5.40 9.31 -11.85
C ILE A 178 -4.24 8.57 -12.49
N ASP A 179 -3.34 9.30 -13.14
CA ASP A 179 -2.18 8.71 -13.82
C ASP A 179 -0.90 8.73 -12.97
N ASN A 180 -0.83 9.63 -11.98
CA ASN A 180 0.35 9.85 -11.15
C ASN A 180 -0.02 9.90 -9.67
N VAL A 181 0.84 9.34 -8.82
CA VAL A 181 0.59 9.24 -7.38
C VAL A 181 1.82 9.63 -6.58
N LEU A 182 1.60 10.30 -5.46
CA LEU A 182 2.65 10.53 -4.49
C LEU A 182 2.85 9.24 -3.68
N ALA A 183 4.08 8.74 -3.61
CA ALA A 183 4.40 7.49 -2.95
C ALA A 183 5.72 7.58 -2.15
N TYR A 184 5.89 6.64 -1.21
CA TYR A 184 7.19 6.37 -0.59
C TYR A 184 7.93 5.37 -1.45
N VAL A 185 9.10 5.77 -1.96
CA VAL A 185 9.87 4.97 -2.89
C VAL A 185 11.22 4.65 -2.28
N SER A 186 11.59 3.37 -2.27
CA SER A 186 12.92 2.97 -1.86
C SER A 186 13.94 3.01 -2.99
N LYS A 187 15.19 3.21 -2.60
CA LYS A 187 16.39 3.00 -3.41
C LYS A 187 17.37 2.15 -2.62
N GLU A 188 17.99 1.17 -3.27
CA GLU A 188 19.09 0.40 -2.69
C GLU A 188 20.20 1.36 -2.24
N LYS A 189 20.84 1.03 -1.11
CA LYS A 189 21.94 1.82 -0.53
C LYS A 189 23.27 1.56 -1.22
#